data_AF-A0A7V1GDZ7-F1
#
_entry.id   AF-A0A7V1GDZ7-F1
#
_cell.length_a   1.000
_cell.length_b   1.000
_cell.length_c   1.000
_cell.angle_alpha   90.00
_cell.angle_beta   90.00
_cell.angle_gamma   90.00
#
_symmetry.space_group_name_H-M   'P 1'
#
loop_
_entity.id
_entity.type
_entity.pdbx_description
1 polymer ?
#
loop_
_entity_poly.entity_id
_entity_poly.type
_entity_poly.pdbx_seq_one_letter_code
_entity_poly.pdbx_strand_id
1 'polypeptide(L)'
;MLKPLLVASSLIIVSGCDNNLTAQQAEHAAKPVQLSAFEQYPQQANNLLNNIRAKKDAASLEAESAELVNLSQALLKELIVKYPQCTAYLDALSEVATVISALPLAEINSDYHGDGKLPEFDDPVCYHGKDLLVHSATVQASARLGLVEQHAYQNAELDIIEVIAHFEQVVRAFNN
;
A
#
# COMPACT_ATOMS: atom_id res chain seq x y z
N MET A 1 -20.59 66.99 -14.65
CA MET A 1 -21.66 66.88 -15.67
C MET A 1 -21.43 65.61 -16.45
N LEU A 2 -22.43 64.74 -16.47
CA LEU A 2 -22.44 63.37 -17.00
C LEU A 2 -22.61 63.41 -18.53
N LYS A 3 -21.87 62.57 -19.27
CA LYS A 3 -22.26 62.07 -20.60
C LYS A 3 -21.72 60.64 -20.76
N PRO A 4 -22.54 59.60 -20.66
CA PRO A 4 -22.15 58.26 -21.07
C PRO A 4 -22.39 58.13 -22.58
N LEU A 5 -21.34 57.77 -23.32
CA LEU A 5 -21.43 57.32 -24.70
C LEU A 5 -21.80 55.83 -24.66
N LEU A 6 -23.06 55.51 -24.96
CA LEU A 6 -23.53 54.15 -25.18
C LEU A 6 -23.00 53.65 -26.52
N VAL A 7 -22.00 52.78 -26.50
CA VAL A 7 -21.62 51.96 -27.66
C VAL A 7 -22.25 50.59 -27.47
N ALA A 8 -23.34 50.36 -28.20
CA ALA A 8 -23.88 49.03 -28.41
C ALA A 8 -22.96 48.27 -29.37
N SER A 9 -22.51 47.07 -28.98
CA SER A 9 -21.85 46.13 -29.88
C SER A 9 -22.22 44.70 -29.49
N SER A 10 -23.28 44.24 -30.15
CA SER A 10 -23.51 42.90 -30.69
C SER A 10 -22.95 41.70 -29.93
N LEU A 11 -23.83 40.98 -29.22
CA LEU A 11 -23.65 39.57 -28.94
C LEU A 11 -23.70 38.79 -30.26
N ILE A 12 -22.59 38.20 -30.67
CA ILE A 12 -22.57 37.11 -31.65
C ILE A 12 -22.75 35.81 -30.87
N ILE A 13 -23.97 35.29 -30.84
CA ILE A 13 -24.25 33.95 -30.34
C ILE A 13 -23.98 33.00 -31.50
N VAL A 14 -22.83 32.35 -31.51
CA VAL A 14 -22.57 31.22 -32.40
C VAL A 14 -23.26 30.01 -31.78
N SER A 15 -24.50 29.75 -32.19
CA SER A 15 -25.17 28.48 -32.01
C SER A 15 -24.67 27.51 -33.09
N GLY A 16 -23.83 26.56 -32.70
CA GLY A 16 -23.34 25.52 -33.62
C GLY A 16 -22.81 24.32 -32.86
N CYS A 17 -23.71 23.37 -32.59
CA CYS A 17 -23.56 21.93 -32.83
C CYS A 17 -24.80 21.23 -32.25
N ASP A 18 -25.77 20.99 -33.12
CA ASP A 18 -26.75 19.92 -32.95
C ASP A 18 -25.99 18.61 -32.79
N ASN A 19 -25.90 18.13 -31.56
CA ASN A 19 -25.71 16.72 -31.30
C ASN A 19 -26.87 16.31 -30.40
N ASN A 20 -27.86 15.66 -31.01
CA ASN A 20 -28.76 14.77 -30.28
C ASN A 20 -27.90 13.70 -29.61
N LEU A 21 -27.38 14.01 -28.43
CA LEU A 21 -26.85 13.03 -27.49
C LEU A 21 -28.08 12.35 -26.90
N THR A 22 -28.54 11.32 -27.60
CA THR A 22 -29.44 10.33 -27.04
C THR A 22 -28.89 9.90 -25.69
N ALA A 23 -29.78 9.80 -24.70
CA ALA A 23 -29.53 9.33 -23.34
C ALA A 23 -28.97 7.89 -23.25
N GLN A 24 -28.53 7.30 -24.35
CA GLN A 24 -27.86 6.00 -24.45
C GLN A 24 -26.32 6.07 -24.34
N GLN A 25 -25.71 7.26 -24.34
CA GLN A 25 -24.25 7.39 -24.15
C GLN A 25 -23.84 7.69 -22.69
N ALA A 26 -24.78 7.76 -21.76
CA ALA A 26 -24.50 7.86 -20.32
C ALA A 26 -24.22 6.49 -19.65
N GLU A 27 -24.37 5.37 -20.36
CA GLU A 27 -24.23 4.01 -19.81
C GLU A 27 -22.82 3.39 -19.94
N HIS A 28 -21.86 4.12 -20.52
CA HIS A 28 -20.45 3.71 -20.56
C HIS A 28 -19.55 4.62 -19.72
N ALA A 29 -20.00 5.01 -18.52
CA ALA A 29 -19.04 5.36 -17.48
C ALA A 29 -18.21 4.10 -17.21
N ALA A 30 -16.94 4.10 -17.65
CA ALA A 30 -16.01 3.01 -17.39
C ALA A 30 -16.02 2.74 -15.88
N LYS A 31 -16.31 1.50 -15.48
CA LYS A 31 -16.13 1.08 -14.08
C LYS A 31 -14.69 1.42 -13.70
N PRO A 32 -14.45 1.99 -12.51
CA PRO A 32 -13.09 2.29 -12.07
C PRO A 32 -12.26 0.99 -12.16
N VAL A 33 -11.11 1.07 -12.83
CA VAL A 33 -10.17 -0.05 -12.90
C VAL A 33 -9.67 -0.30 -11.49
N GLN A 34 -10.05 -1.43 -10.92
CA GLN A 34 -9.52 -1.87 -9.63
C GLN A 34 -8.16 -2.50 -9.88
N LEU A 35 -7.11 -1.87 -9.36
CA LEU A 35 -5.74 -2.38 -9.44
C LEU A 35 -5.61 -3.69 -8.66
N SER A 36 -4.74 -4.59 -9.11
CA SER A 36 -4.34 -5.79 -8.37
C SER A 36 -3.50 -5.44 -7.14
N ALA A 37 -3.35 -6.38 -6.20
CA ALA A 37 -2.45 -6.20 -5.06
C ALA A 37 -1.00 -5.95 -5.52
N PHE A 38 -0.55 -6.65 -6.57
CA PHE A 38 0.76 -6.44 -7.19
C PHE A 38 0.97 -5.03 -7.76
N GLU A 39 -0.09 -4.39 -8.25
CA GLU A 39 -0.01 -3.01 -8.76
C GLU A 39 -0.09 -1.96 -7.63
N GLN A 40 -0.89 -2.23 -6.60
CA GLN A 40 -1.09 -1.31 -5.47
C GLN A 40 0.09 -1.32 -4.49
N TYR A 41 0.66 -2.49 -4.20
CA TYR A 41 1.68 -2.66 -3.17
C TYR A 41 2.88 -1.72 -3.32
N PRO A 42 3.59 -1.66 -4.48
CA PRO A 42 4.75 -0.79 -4.61
C PRO A 42 4.37 0.70 -4.55
N GLN A 43 3.16 1.07 -4.98
CA GLN A 43 2.69 2.45 -4.87
C GLN A 43 2.49 2.85 -3.41
N GLN A 44 1.81 1.99 -2.65
CA GLN A 44 1.58 2.21 -1.22
C GLN A 44 2.90 2.22 -0.43
N ALA A 45 3.83 1.30 -0.72
CA ALA A 45 5.12 1.24 -0.04
C ALA A 45 5.97 2.51 -0.29
N ASN A 46 6.01 2.99 -1.53
CA ASN A 46 6.70 4.24 -1.85
C ASN A 46 6.03 5.47 -1.23
N ASN A 47 4.70 5.50 -1.16
CA ASN A 47 3.97 6.57 -0.48
C ASN A 47 4.32 6.62 1.01
N LEU A 48 4.26 5.47 1.69
CA LEU A 48 4.63 5.36 3.09
C LEU A 48 6.09 5.78 3.33
N LEU A 49 7.03 5.29 2.51
CA LEU A 49 8.44 5.69 2.59
C LEU A 49 8.62 7.22 2.50
N ASN A 50 7.94 7.86 1.56
CA ASN A 50 7.99 9.31 1.39
C ASN A 50 7.38 10.03 2.60
N ASN A 51 6.30 9.51 3.17
CA ASN A 51 5.66 10.11 4.34
C ASN A 51 6.47 9.93 5.63
N ILE A 52 7.17 8.81 5.79
CA ILE A 52 8.16 8.59 6.87
C ILE A 52 9.28 9.63 6.74
N ARG A 53 9.86 9.79 5.54
CA ARG A 53 10.92 10.79 5.28
C ARG A 53 10.46 12.22 5.52
N ALA A 54 9.20 12.51 5.19
CA ALA A 54 8.57 13.80 5.47
C ALA A 54 8.15 13.97 6.94
N LYS A 55 8.37 12.96 7.78
CA LYS A 55 7.98 12.93 9.20
C LYS A 55 6.52 13.28 9.41
N LYS A 56 5.63 12.63 8.66
CA LYS A 56 4.19 12.70 8.92
C LYS A 56 3.86 12.20 10.33
N ASP A 57 2.68 12.59 10.80
CA ASP A 57 2.21 12.20 12.12
C ASP A 57 2.04 10.68 12.24
N ALA A 58 2.20 10.18 13.46
CA ALA A 58 2.22 8.76 13.73
C ALA A 58 0.90 8.05 13.37
N ALA A 59 -0.25 8.71 13.52
CA ALA A 59 -1.55 8.12 13.19
C ALA A 59 -1.71 7.91 11.68
N SER A 60 -1.27 8.86 10.87
CA SER A 60 -1.24 8.70 9.41
C SER A 60 -0.32 7.55 8.98
N LEU A 61 0.87 7.47 9.57
CA LEU A 61 1.84 6.40 9.27
C LEU A 61 1.35 5.02 9.72
N GLU A 62 0.65 4.95 10.86
CA GLU A 62 0.02 3.72 11.34
C GLU A 62 -1.04 3.23 10.34
N ALA A 63 -1.90 4.12 9.84
CA ALA A 63 -2.93 3.78 8.86
C ALA A 63 -2.33 3.32 7.52
N GLU A 64 -1.31 4.03 7.03
CA GLU A 64 -0.62 3.66 5.78
C GLU A 64 0.11 2.31 5.88
N SER A 65 0.68 2.01 7.05
CA SER A 65 1.33 0.73 7.32
C SER A 65 0.32 -0.41 7.45
N ALA A 66 -0.84 -0.15 8.08
CA ALA A 66 -1.94 -1.11 8.14
C ALA A 66 -2.46 -1.49 6.73
N GLU A 67 -2.49 -0.53 5.80
CA GLU A 67 -2.85 -0.82 4.42
C GLU A 67 -1.83 -1.72 3.72
N LEU A 68 -0.52 -1.54 3.98
CA LEU A 68 0.49 -2.47 3.50
C LEU A 68 0.34 -3.87 4.11
N VAL A 69 -0.05 -3.99 5.38
CA VAL A 69 -0.35 -5.30 5.99
C VAL A 69 -1.51 -5.98 5.24
N ASN A 70 -2.59 -5.24 4.94
CA ASN A 70 -3.72 -5.77 4.17
C ASN A 70 -3.31 -6.22 2.77
N LEU A 71 -2.55 -5.39 2.04
CA LEU A 71 -2.05 -5.73 0.71
C LEU A 71 -1.08 -6.92 0.77
N SER A 72 -0.25 -7.02 1.82
CA SER A 72 0.62 -8.17 2.05
C SER A 72 -0.21 -9.45 2.17
N GLN A 73 -1.27 -9.46 2.97
CA GLN A 73 -2.15 -10.65 3.08
C GLN A 73 -2.77 -11.06 1.73
N ALA A 74 -3.10 -10.11 0.86
CA ALA A 74 -3.58 -10.43 -0.49
C ALA A 74 -2.48 -11.07 -1.34
N LEU A 75 -1.26 -10.51 -1.33
CA LEU A 75 -0.10 -11.06 -2.03
C LEU A 75 0.29 -12.45 -1.50
N LEU A 76 0.23 -12.68 -0.19
CA LEU A 76 0.52 -13.99 0.41
C LEU A 76 -0.41 -15.08 -0.12
N LYS A 77 -1.69 -14.77 -0.30
CA LYS A 77 -2.66 -15.72 -0.89
C LYS A 77 -2.28 -16.07 -2.33
N GLU A 78 -1.90 -15.09 -3.12
CA GLU A 78 -1.42 -15.33 -4.48
C GLU A 78 -0.12 -16.13 -4.48
N LEU A 79 0.79 -15.83 -3.56
CA LEU A 79 2.08 -16.51 -3.42
C LEU A 79 1.91 -17.98 -3.04
N ILE A 80 1.00 -18.30 -2.12
CA ILE A 80 0.65 -19.68 -1.75
C ILE A 80 0.10 -20.46 -2.96
N VAL A 81 -0.72 -19.81 -3.81
CA VAL A 81 -1.25 -20.46 -5.02
C VAL A 81 -0.12 -20.81 -6.00
N LYS A 82 0.87 -19.92 -6.18
CA LYS A 82 2.01 -20.16 -7.09
C LYS A 82 3.07 -21.08 -6.46
N TYR A 83 3.25 -21.02 -5.14
CA TYR A 83 4.26 -21.77 -4.38
C TYR A 83 3.60 -22.53 -3.21
N PRO A 84 2.95 -23.68 -3.50
CA PRO A 84 2.26 -24.46 -2.46
C PRO A 84 3.17 -24.94 -1.34
N GLN A 85 4.50 -25.04 -1.57
CA GLN A 85 5.47 -25.34 -0.51
C GLN A 85 5.50 -24.28 0.60
N CYS A 86 5.08 -23.04 0.33
CA CYS A 86 5.03 -21.97 1.33
C CYS A 86 3.75 -21.98 2.19
N THR A 87 2.77 -22.84 1.89
CA THR A 87 1.44 -22.82 2.52
C THR A 87 1.52 -22.83 4.04
N ALA A 88 2.18 -23.82 4.64
CA ALA A 88 2.24 -23.94 6.10
C ALA A 88 2.88 -22.71 6.76
N TYR A 89 3.89 -22.13 6.13
CA TYR A 89 4.62 -20.97 6.64
C TYR A 89 3.80 -19.68 6.55
N LEU A 90 3.24 -19.41 5.37
CA LEU A 90 2.52 -18.16 5.10
C LEU A 90 1.09 -18.16 5.65
N ASP A 91 0.47 -19.33 5.82
CA ASP A 91 -0.80 -19.44 6.53
C ASP A 91 -0.61 -19.15 8.02
N ALA A 92 0.42 -19.72 8.66
CA ALA A 92 0.74 -19.44 10.07
C ALA A 92 0.95 -17.94 10.33
N LEU A 93 1.61 -17.23 9.40
CA LEU A 93 1.74 -15.78 9.46
C LEU A 93 0.40 -15.06 9.23
N SER A 94 -0.41 -15.53 8.27
CA SER A 94 -1.68 -14.90 7.92
C SER A 94 -2.71 -14.97 9.06
N GLU A 95 -2.66 -16.02 9.89
CA GLU A 95 -3.53 -16.19 11.07
C GLU A 95 -3.33 -15.10 12.13
N VAL A 96 -2.12 -14.53 12.21
CA VAL A 96 -1.76 -13.52 13.22
C VAL A 96 -1.61 -12.10 12.66
N ALA A 97 -1.78 -11.93 11.35
CA ALA A 97 -1.54 -10.67 10.65
C ALA A 97 -2.29 -9.45 11.24
N THR A 98 -3.51 -9.65 11.73
CA THR A 98 -4.34 -8.57 12.30
C THR A 98 -3.94 -8.19 13.73
N VAL A 99 -3.09 -8.98 14.38
CA VAL A 99 -2.66 -8.76 15.78
C VAL A 99 -1.17 -8.51 15.93
N ILE A 100 -0.32 -8.84 14.94
CA ILE A 100 1.14 -8.64 15.01
C ILE A 100 1.48 -7.19 15.40
N SER A 101 0.84 -6.19 14.79
CA SER A 101 1.14 -4.77 15.05
C SER A 101 0.73 -4.29 16.46
N ALA A 102 -0.07 -5.07 17.18
CA ALA A 102 -0.42 -4.80 18.57
C ALA A 102 0.62 -5.37 19.56
N LEU A 103 1.51 -6.25 19.10
CA LEU A 103 2.55 -6.86 19.94
C LEU A 103 3.65 -5.85 20.31
N PRO A 104 4.42 -6.12 21.38
CA PRO A 104 5.67 -5.41 21.64
C PRO A 104 6.67 -5.60 20.49
N LEU A 105 7.42 -4.55 20.12
CA LEU A 105 8.41 -4.62 19.04
C LEU A 105 9.44 -5.76 19.24
N ALA A 106 9.84 -6.01 20.49
CA ALA A 106 10.75 -7.10 20.82
C ALA A 106 10.16 -8.49 20.47
N GLU A 107 8.85 -8.66 20.68
CA GLU A 107 8.13 -9.89 20.32
C GLU A 107 7.99 -10.02 18.80
N ILE A 108 7.70 -8.93 18.09
CA ILE A 108 7.69 -8.93 16.62
C ILE A 108 9.06 -9.38 16.08
N ASN A 109 10.14 -8.84 16.65
CA ASN A 109 11.51 -9.15 16.24
C ASN A 109 11.92 -10.60 16.50
N SER A 110 11.64 -11.15 17.68
CA SER A 110 12.01 -12.55 17.98
C SER A 110 11.12 -13.56 17.27
N ASP A 111 9.82 -13.29 17.23
CA ASP A 111 8.85 -14.33 16.90
C ASP A 111 8.49 -14.37 15.42
N TYR A 112 8.61 -13.23 14.73
CA TYR A 112 8.22 -13.11 13.32
C TYR A 112 9.34 -12.62 12.41
N HIS A 113 10.20 -11.67 12.82
CA HIS A 113 11.42 -11.41 12.04
C HIS A 113 12.39 -12.59 12.13
N GLY A 114 12.65 -13.09 13.35
CA GLY A 114 13.53 -14.22 13.63
C GLY A 114 12.88 -15.60 13.59
N ASP A 115 11.66 -15.70 13.06
CA ASP A 115 10.92 -16.96 12.86
C ASP A 115 10.61 -17.78 14.13
N GLY A 116 10.70 -17.20 15.33
CA GLY A 116 10.53 -17.93 16.59
C GLY A 116 9.16 -18.60 16.79
N LYS A 117 8.09 -18.09 16.16
CA LYS A 117 6.74 -18.67 16.19
C LYS A 117 6.27 -19.24 14.85
N LEU A 118 7.07 -19.12 13.80
CA LEU A 118 6.72 -19.62 12.47
C LEU A 118 7.30 -21.03 12.26
N PRO A 119 6.65 -21.89 11.46
CA PRO A 119 7.24 -23.18 11.10
C PRO A 119 8.49 -22.98 10.22
N GLU A 120 9.27 -24.03 10.02
CA GLU A 120 10.39 -24.00 9.08
C GLU A 120 9.88 -23.86 7.63
N PHE A 121 10.71 -23.28 6.76
CA PHE A 121 10.47 -23.16 5.32
C PHE A 121 11.71 -23.59 4.54
N ASP A 122 11.50 -24.11 3.33
CA ASP A 122 12.57 -24.67 2.50
C ASP A 122 12.86 -23.85 1.22
N ASP A 123 12.08 -22.81 0.96
CA ASP A 123 12.20 -21.96 -0.23
C ASP A 123 12.34 -20.47 0.16
N PRO A 124 13.40 -19.78 -0.30
CA PRO A 124 13.61 -18.35 -0.02
C PRO A 124 12.44 -17.45 -0.41
N VAL A 125 11.59 -17.85 -1.36
CA VAL A 125 10.42 -17.04 -1.72
C VAL A 125 9.42 -16.94 -0.56
N CYS A 126 9.32 -17.96 0.29
CA CYS A 126 8.44 -17.95 1.47
C CYS A 126 8.91 -16.87 2.47
N TYR A 127 10.22 -16.79 2.69
CA TYR A 127 10.86 -15.76 3.52
C TYR A 127 10.56 -14.35 3.00
N HIS A 128 10.75 -14.11 1.69
CA HIS A 128 10.44 -12.80 1.11
C HIS A 128 8.95 -12.44 1.18
N GLY A 129 8.06 -13.42 1.03
CA GLY A 129 6.62 -13.23 1.24
C GLY A 129 6.32 -12.79 2.67
N LYS A 130 6.87 -13.47 3.67
CA LYS A 130 6.70 -13.11 5.09
C LYS A 130 7.10 -11.66 5.36
N ASP A 131 8.28 -11.27 4.87
CA ASP A 131 8.86 -9.96 5.16
C ASP A 131 8.04 -8.80 4.58
N LEU A 132 7.24 -9.02 3.53
CA LEU A 132 6.24 -8.03 3.09
C LEU A 132 5.30 -7.62 4.23
N LEU A 133 4.85 -8.61 5.01
CA LEU A 133 3.89 -8.40 6.09
C LEU A 133 4.58 -7.96 7.38
N VAL A 134 5.66 -8.63 7.77
CA VAL A 134 6.27 -8.43 9.09
C VAL A 134 6.92 -7.05 9.22
N HIS A 135 7.68 -6.58 8.22
CA HIS A 135 8.22 -5.21 8.26
C HIS A 135 7.09 -4.17 8.26
N SER A 136 6.06 -4.34 7.42
CA SER A 136 4.89 -3.45 7.40
C SER A 136 4.19 -3.37 8.77
N ALA A 137 3.99 -4.51 9.42
CA ALA A 137 3.38 -4.57 10.74
C ALA A 137 4.30 -4.01 11.84
N THR A 138 5.63 -4.09 11.67
CA THR A 138 6.62 -3.48 12.56
C THR A 138 6.54 -1.96 12.50
N VAL A 139 6.44 -1.39 11.30
CA VAL A 139 6.23 0.06 11.12
C VAL A 139 4.89 0.49 11.71
N GLN A 140 3.82 -0.29 11.51
CA GLN A 140 2.53 -0.03 12.13
C GLN A 140 2.64 0.00 13.67
N ALA A 141 3.33 -0.99 14.27
CA ALA A 141 3.54 -1.04 15.71
C ALA A 141 4.37 0.15 16.21
N SER A 142 5.44 0.52 15.50
CA SER A 142 6.28 1.68 15.83
C SER A 142 5.48 2.99 15.77
N ALA A 143 4.66 3.15 14.74
CA ALA A 143 3.75 4.29 14.56
C ALA A 143 2.73 4.38 15.70
N ARG A 144 2.10 3.27 16.08
CA ARG A 144 1.19 3.21 17.23
C ARG A 144 1.86 3.63 18.54
N LEU A 145 3.16 3.36 18.70
CA LEU A 145 3.96 3.78 19.86
C LEU A 145 4.41 5.25 19.80
N GLY A 146 4.20 5.93 18.66
CA GLY A 146 4.23 7.39 18.54
C GLY A 146 5.36 7.98 17.70
N LEU A 147 6.29 7.18 17.15
CA LEU A 147 7.41 7.65 16.29
C LEU A 147 8.02 9.00 16.72
N VAL A 148 8.32 9.18 18.00
CA VAL A 148 8.66 10.53 18.53
C VAL A 148 10.11 10.93 18.21
N GLU A 149 11.01 9.95 18.24
CA GLU A 149 12.45 10.17 18.15
C GLU A 149 12.97 9.97 16.72
N GLN A 150 14.07 10.64 16.37
CA GLN A 150 14.69 10.52 15.04
C GLN A 150 15.02 9.07 14.68
N HIS A 151 15.49 8.28 15.65
CA HIS A 151 15.83 6.87 15.44
C HIS A 151 14.59 6.03 15.10
N ALA A 152 13.41 6.39 15.60
CA ALA A 152 12.18 5.66 15.34
C ALA A 152 11.76 5.84 13.87
N TYR A 153 11.87 7.06 13.33
CA TYR A 153 11.69 7.31 11.90
C TYR A 153 12.74 6.62 11.03
N GLN A 154 14.00 6.56 11.47
CA GLN A 154 15.06 5.87 10.73
C GLN A 154 14.81 4.36 10.64
N ASN A 155 14.40 3.74 11.74
CA ASN A 155 14.05 2.32 11.74
C ASN A 155 12.84 2.06 10.84
N ALA A 156 11.79 2.88 10.93
CA ALA A 156 10.64 2.77 10.05
C ALA A 156 11.01 2.95 8.57
N GLU A 157 11.94 3.87 8.25
CA GLU A 157 12.45 4.03 6.88
C GLU A 157 13.18 2.78 6.40
N LEU A 158 14.04 2.18 7.24
CA LEU A 158 14.76 0.96 6.90
C LEU A 158 13.81 -0.22 6.67
N ASP A 159 12.81 -0.41 7.54
CA ASP A 159 11.79 -1.45 7.39
C ASP A 159 11.05 -1.32 6.04
N ILE A 160 10.66 -0.11 5.62
CA ILE A 160 9.97 0.06 4.33
C ILE A 160 10.91 -0.09 3.12
N ILE A 161 12.20 0.25 3.26
CA ILE A 161 13.20 -0.07 2.23
C ILE A 161 13.33 -1.59 2.08
N GLU A 162 13.36 -2.33 3.18
CA GLU A 162 13.41 -3.80 3.16
C GLU A 162 12.14 -4.38 2.54
N VAL A 163 10.94 -3.88 2.89
CA VAL A 163 9.67 -4.23 2.23
C VAL A 163 9.76 -4.12 0.70
N ILE A 164 10.27 -2.99 0.20
CA ILE A 164 10.37 -2.75 -1.25
C ILE A 164 11.33 -3.77 -1.88
N ALA A 165 12.48 -4.04 -1.24
CA ALA A 165 13.44 -5.02 -1.73
C ALA A 165 12.86 -6.46 -1.73
N HIS A 166 12.12 -6.84 -0.68
CA HIS A 166 11.43 -8.13 -0.62
C HIS A 166 10.35 -8.25 -1.69
N PHE A 167 9.59 -7.18 -1.93
CA PHE A 167 8.58 -7.16 -2.99
C PHE A 167 9.20 -7.38 -4.37
N GLU A 168 10.36 -6.77 -4.65
CA GLU A 168 11.09 -7.04 -5.89
C GLU A 168 11.49 -8.52 -6.05
N GLN A 169 11.88 -9.19 -4.96
CA GLN A 169 12.18 -10.64 -5.01
C GLN A 169 10.92 -11.48 -5.26
N VAL A 170 9.81 -11.14 -4.62
CA VAL A 170 8.51 -11.80 -4.89
C VAL A 170 8.10 -11.62 -6.34
N VAL A 171 8.20 -10.40 -6.90
CA VAL A 171 7.90 -10.14 -8.32
C VAL A 171 8.82 -10.93 -9.26
N ARG A 172 10.12 -11.01 -8.97
CA ARG A 172 11.07 -11.81 -9.76
C ARG A 172 10.68 -13.29 -9.75
N ALA A 173 10.36 -13.83 -8.57
CA ALA A 173 9.89 -15.20 -8.44
C ALA A 173 8.61 -15.42 -9.28
N PHE A 174 7.64 -14.51 -9.17
CA PHE A 174 6.37 -14.58 -9.90
C PHE A 174 6.48 -14.51 -11.43
N ASN A 175 7.53 -13.89 -11.96
CA ASN A 175 7.74 -13.78 -13.41
C ASN A 175 8.66 -14.85 -14.00
N ASN A 176 9.27 -15.67 -13.15
CA ASN A 176 9.98 -16.89 -13.56
C ASN A 176 8.98 -18.07 -13.66
#